data_AF-A0A538MUN7-F1
#
_entry.id   AF-A0A538MUN7-F1
#
_cell.length_a   1.000
_cell.length_b   1.000
_cell.length_c   1.000
_cell.angle_alpha   90.00
_cell.angle_beta   90.00
_cell.angle_gamma   90.00
#
_symmetry.space_group_name_H-M   'P 1'
#
loop_
_entity.id
_entity.type
_entity.pdbx_description
1 polymer ?
#
loop_
_entity_poly.entity_id
_entity_poly.type
_entity_poly.pdbx_seq_one_letter_code
_entity_poly.pdbx_strand_id
1 'polypeptide(L)'
;LDTIAARLLALAREHGPESVVFSTTSPSTSAMSDAVDWLNRLRRAFGSPNLCTYMELCGWGRYLASVYTYGEAVPGAYLPDLDHAGCILYWGYNPSVARLAHATGTVAALRRGAKLVVVDPRKAGLAGRADHWLRVRPGTDGALALALT
;
A
#
# COMPACT_ATOMS: atom_id res chain seq x y z
N LEU A 1 -16.65 -26.26 -12.39
CA LEU A 1 -15.90 -25.25 -13.19
C LEU A 1 -16.59 -24.99 -14.53
N ASP A 2 -17.13 -26.03 -15.18
CA ASP A 2 -17.81 -25.94 -16.49
C ASP A 2 -18.89 -24.87 -16.57
N THR A 3 -19.75 -24.74 -15.55
CA THR A 3 -20.77 -23.69 -15.51
C THR A 3 -20.16 -22.29 -15.59
N ILE A 4 -19.07 -22.03 -14.87
CA ILE A 4 -18.39 -20.72 -14.86
C ILE A 4 -17.76 -20.48 -16.23
N ALA A 5 -17.02 -21.45 -16.76
CA ALA A 5 -16.39 -21.35 -18.08
C ALA A 5 -17.43 -21.09 -19.18
N ALA A 6 -18.52 -21.85 -19.19
CA ALA A 6 -19.60 -21.70 -20.18
C ALA A 6 -20.24 -20.31 -20.10
N ARG A 7 -20.49 -19.78 -18.90
CA ARG A 7 -21.07 -18.45 -18.70
C ARG A 7 -20.12 -17.33 -19.12
N LEU A 8 -18.85 -17.40 -18.74
CA LEU A 8 -17.84 -16.42 -19.16
C LEU A 8 -17.69 -16.37 -20.68
N LEU A 9 -17.64 -17.54 -21.34
CA LEU A 9 -17.57 -17.61 -22.80
C LEU A 9 -18.85 -17.14 -23.49
N ALA A 10 -20.03 -17.37 -22.90
CA ALA A 10 -21.28 -16.85 -23.43
C ALA A 10 -21.31 -15.31 -23.38
N LEU A 11 -20.95 -14.71 -22.24
CA LEU A 11 -20.86 -13.26 -22.07
C LEU A 11 -19.87 -12.64 -23.06
N ALA A 12 -18.69 -13.25 -23.22
CA ALA A 12 -17.69 -12.77 -24.17
C ALA A 12 -18.17 -12.83 -25.64
N ARG A 13 -18.96 -13.84 -26.01
CA ARG A 13 -19.55 -13.93 -27.36
C ARG A 13 -20.64 -12.89 -27.60
N GLU A 14 -21.45 -12.60 -26.60
CA GLU A 14 -22.61 -11.71 -26.74
C GLU A 14 -22.23 -10.22 -26.62
N HIS A 15 -21.27 -9.91 -25.74
CA HIS A 15 -20.95 -8.53 -25.34
C HIS A 15 -19.47 -8.18 -25.49
N GLY A 16 -18.65 -9.06 -26.06
CA GLY A 16 -17.20 -8.90 -26.13
C GLY A 16 -16.48 -9.30 -24.83
N PRO A 17 -15.20 -9.70 -24.90
CA PRO A 17 -14.43 -10.12 -23.73
C PRO A 17 -14.23 -9.00 -22.69
N GLU A 18 -14.35 -7.74 -23.08
CA GLU A 18 -14.36 -6.56 -22.21
C GLU A 18 -15.53 -6.52 -21.23
N SER A 19 -16.60 -7.27 -21.48
CA SER A 19 -17.72 -7.39 -20.52
C SER A 19 -17.35 -8.09 -19.20
N VAL A 20 -16.19 -8.75 -19.14
CA VAL A 20 -15.74 -9.50 -17.96
C VAL A 20 -14.57 -8.79 -17.28
N VAL A 21 -14.68 -8.56 -15.97
CA VAL A 21 -13.59 -8.03 -15.14
C VAL A 21 -12.94 -9.16 -14.35
N PHE A 22 -11.60 -9.21 -14.35
CA PHE A 22 -10.83 -10.08 -13.47
C PHE A 22 -10.35 -9.26 -12.26
N SER A 23 -10.38 -9.86 -11.07
CA SER A 23 -9.99 -9.16 -9.83
C SER A 23 -8.96 -9.93 -9.01
N THR A 24 -8.02 -9.21 -8.38
CA THR A 24 -7.05 -9.77 -7.43
C THR A 24 -7.16 -9.14 -6.05
N THR A 25 -7.00 -9.97 -5.02
CA THR A 25 -6.84 -9.51 -3.64
C THR A 25 -5.37 -9.21 -3.33
N SER A 26 -5.14 -8.43 -2.27
CA SER A 26 -3.78 -8.12 -1.83
C SER A 26 -3.03 -9.38 -1.37
N PRO A 27 -1.76 -9.57 -1.76
CA PRO A 27 -0.92 -10.64 -1.22
C PRO A 27 -0.60 -10.43 0.26
N SER A 28 -0.80 -9.22 0.81
CA SER A 28 -0.58 -8.96 2.24
C SER A 28 -1.63 -9.61 3.15
N THR A 29 -2.76 -10.06 2.60
CA THR A 29 -3.86 -10.68 3.36
C THR A 29 -4.35 -11.99 2.75
N SER A 30 -3.69 -12.50 1.70
CA SER A 30 -4.08 -13.72 1.01
C SER A 30 -2.87 -14.39 0.34
N ALA A 31 -2.97 -15.70 0.06
CA ALA A 31 -1.98 -16.44 -0.71
C ALA A 31 -1.97 -16.10 -2.21
N MET A 32 -2.52 -14.95 -2.61
CA MET A 32 -2.66 -14.53 -4.00
C MET A 32 -1.32 -14.30 -4.68
N SER A 33 -0.23 -14.10 -3.93
CA SER A 33 1.11 -13.79 -4.48
C SER A 33 1.53 -14.76 -5.59
N ASP A 34 1.29 -16.06 -5.39
CA ASP A 34 1.70 -17.11 -6.34
C ASP A 34 0.71 -17.27 -7.51
N ALA A 35 -0.47 -16.64 -7.42
CA ALA A 35 -1.57 -16.76 -8.36
C ALA A 35 -1.79 -15.53 -9.25
N VAL A 36 -1.20 -14.37 -8.89
CA VAL A 36 -1.36 -13.11 -9.65
C VAL A 36 -0.96 -13.30 -11.12
N ASP A 37 0.15 -13.99 -11.38
CA ASP A 37 0.63 -14.22 -12.74
C ASP A 37 -0.28 -15.16 -13.53
N TRP A 38 -0.82 -16.19 -12.88
CA TRP A 38 -1.77 -17.12 -13.51
C TRP A 38 -3.09 -16.44 -13.86
N LEU A 39 -3.61 -15.58 -12.97
CA LEU A 39 -4.80 -14.79 -13.27
C LEU A 39 -4.53 -13.82 -14.44
N ASN A 40 -3.36 -13.18 -14.43
CA ASN A 40 -2.94 -12.27 -15.49
C ASN A 40 -2.82 -12.96 -16.85
N ARG A 41 -2.33 -14.21 -16.87
CA ARG A 41 -2.28 -15.06 -18.07
C ARG A 41 -3.68 -15.47 -18.51
N LEU A 42 -4.54 -15.91 -17.59
CA LEU A 42 -5.93 -16.27 -17.88
C LEU A 42 -6.70 -15.09 -18.48
N ARG A 43 -6.64 -13.92 -17.85
CA ARG A 43 -7.30 -12.69 -18.33
C ARG A 43 -6.84 -12.32 -19.75
N ARG A 44 -5.52 -12.36 -20.00
CA ARG A 44 -4.94 -12.06 -21.32
C ARG A 44 -5.38 -13.10 -22.37
N ALA A 45 -5.36 -14.38 -22.03
CA ALA A 45 -5.83 -15.46 -22.91
C ALA A 45 -7.33 -15.38 -23.19
N PHE A 46 -8.12 -14.93 -22.20
CA PHE A 46 -9.54 -14.65 -22.35
C PHE A 46 -9.82 -13.43 -23.24
N GLY A 47 -8.86 -12.51 -23.37
CA GLY A 47 -8.97 -11.30 -24.17
C GLY A 47 -9.57 -10.09 -23.45
N SER A 48 -9.81 -10.17 -22.13
CA SER A 48 -10.36 -9.03 -21.39
C SER A 48 -9.27 -8.01 -21.05
N PRO A 49 -9.44 -6.72 -21.36
CA PRO A 49 -8.54 -5.66 -20.91
C PRO A 49 -8.74 -5.34 -19.42
N ASN A 50 -9.86 -5.75 -18.82
CA ASN A 50 -10.30 -5.25 -17.52
C ASN A 50 -9.71 -6.05 -16.36
N LEU A 51 -8.87 -5.37 -15.58
CA LEU A 51 -8.27 -5.87 -14.36
C LEU A 51 -8.54 -4.87 -13.22
N CYS A 52 -9.20 -5.33 -12.17
CA CYS A 52 -9.34 -4.58 -10.92
C CYS A 52 -8.40 -5.18 -9.89
N THR A 53 -7.52 -4.37 -9.29
CA THR A 53 -6.55 -4.88 -8.30
C THR A 53 -6.62 -4.11 -7.00
N TYR A 54 -6.09 -4.70 -5.94
CA TYR A 54 -5.93 -4.05 -4.65
C TYR A 54 -5.14 -2.72 -4.71
N MET A 55 -4.32 -2.50 -5.74
CA MET A 55 -3.54 -1.26 -5.90
C MET A 55 -4.43 -0.04 -6.17
N GLU A 56 -5.64 -0.24 -6.73
CA GLU A 56 -6.59 0.84 -7.04
C GLU A 56 -7.05 1.61 -5.80
N LEU A 57 -7.03 0.98 -4.63
CA LEU A 57 -7.51 1.59 -3.39
C LEU A 57 -6.47 2.52 -2.75
N CYS A 58 -5.20 2.12 -2.74
CA CYS A 58 -4.18 2.81 -1.93
C CYS A 58 -2.74 2.70 -2.46
N GLY A 59 -2.51 1.93 -3.52
CA GLY A 59 -1.16 1.58 -3.97
C GLY A 59 -0.60 2.55 -5.00
N TRP A 60 -1.42 2.99 -5.96
CA TRP A 60 -0.96 3.75 -7.12
C TRP A 60 -0.37 5.11 -6.77
N GLY A 61 -0.96 5.83 -5.81
CA GLY A 61 -0.43 7.14 -5.38
C GLY A 61 1.02 7.03 -4.88
N ARG A 62 1.32 6.04 -4.03
CA ARG A 62 2.68 5.78 -3.55
C ARG A 62 3.61 5.35 -4.69
N TYR A 63 3.14 4.42 -5.53
CA TYR A 63 3.93 3.89 -6.64
C TYR A 63 4.39 5.01 -7.58
N LEU A 64 3.44 5.84 -8.03
CA LEU A 64 3.72 6.94 -8.95
C LEU A 64 4.55 8.04 -8.30
N ALA A 65 4.33 8.36 -7.02
CA ALA A 65 5.13 9.37 -6.31
C ALA A 65 6.63 9.04 -6.33
N SER A 66 7.00 7.77 -6.04
CA SER A 66 8.40 7.34 -6.14
C SER A 66 8.94 7.39 -7.56
N VAL A 67 8.15 6.98 -8.56
CA VAL A 67 8.56 7.01 -9.97
C VAL A 67 8.80 8.44 -10.44
N TYR A 68 7.92 9.38 -10.11
CA TYR A 68 8.09 10.79 -10.47
C TYR A 68 9.28 11.46 -9.77
N THR A 69 9.62 11.01 -8.57
CA THR A 69 10.69 11.63 -7.76
C THR A 69 12.06 11.01 -8.04
N TYR A 70 12.14 9.69 -8.18
CA TYR A 70 13.38 8.93 -8.24
C TYR A 70 13.58 8.18 -9.56
N GLY A 71 12.60 8.20 -10.46
CA GLY A 71 12.63 7.43 -11.72
C GLY A 71 12.33 5.94 -11.56
N GLU A 72 12.11 5.46 -10.34
CA GLU A 72 11.87 4.04 -10.03
C GLU A 72 10.79 3.88 -8.97
N ALA A 73 10.06 2.77 -9.02
CA ALA A 73 9.07 2.46 -8.02
C ALA A 73 9.72 1.94 -6.74
N VAL A 74 9.25 2.38 -5.59
CA VAL A 74 9.66 1.83 -4.29
C VAL A 74 8.57 0.91 -3.75
N PRO A 75 8.75 -0.42 -3.79
CA PRO A 75 7.86 -1.38 -3.17
C PRO A 75 7.57 -1.05 -1.70
N GLY A 76 6.28 -1.09 -1.33
CA GLY A 76 5.86 -0.92 0.06
C GLY A 76 6.24 -2.07 1.00
N ALA A 77 7.05 -3.02 0.53
CA ALA A 77 7.50 -4.20 1.28
C ALA A 77 8.82 -3.99 2.03
N TYR A 78 9.58 -2.95 1.68
CA TYR A 78 10.85 -2.70 2.34
C TYR A 78 10.65 -2.23 3.79
N LEU A 79 11.46 -2.82 4.67
CA LEU A 79 11.63 -2.34 6.03
C LEU A 79 12.72 -1.25 5.99
N PRO A 80 12.43 -0.02 6.43
CA PRO A 80 13.47 1.00 6.61
C PRO A 80 14.51 0.52 7.61
N ASP A 81 15.74 1.04 7.52
CA ASP A 81 16.80 0.74 8.47
C ASP A 81 16.55 1.45 9.83
N LEU A 82 15.58 0.90 10.57
CA LEU A 82 15.22 1.38 11.90
C LEU A 82 16.32 1.10 12.93
N ASP A 83 17.31 0.27 12.61
CA ASP A 83 18.40 -0.06 13.53
C ASP A 83 19.45 1.06 13.63
N HIS A 84 19.64 1.81 12.56
CA HIS A 84 20.59 2.93 12.52
C HIS A 84 19.91 4.31 12.50
N ALA A 85 18.57 4.37 12.47
CA ALA A 85 17.83 5.63 12.45
C ALA A 85 17.99 6.43 13.77
N GLY A 86 18.54 7.64 13.70
CA GLY A 86 18.56 8.60 14.81
C GLY A 86 17.27 9.41 14.96
N CYS A 87 16.46 9.49 13.91
CA CYS A 87 15.15 10.11 13.89
C CYS A 87 14.22 9.32 12.96
N ILE A 88 12.98 9.10 13.41
CA ILE A 88 11.94 8.37 12.68
C ILE A 88 10.75 9.30 12.52
N LEU A 89 10.32 9.49 11.27
CA LEU A 89 9.13 10.24 10.91
C LEU A 89 8.06 9.27 10.42
N TYR A 90 6.94 9.23 11.13
CA TYR A 90 5.72 8.59 10.63
C TYR A 90 4.71 9.65 10.24
N TRP A 91 4.31 9.64 8.98
CA TRP A 91 3.35 10.60 8.42
C TRP A 91 2.20 9.85 7.78
N GLY A 92 0.99 9.99 8.33
CA GLY A 92 -0.19 9.26 7.85
C GLY A 92 -0.08 7.74 7.97
N TYR A 93 0.83 7.24 8.81
CA TYR A 93 1.14 5.81 8.93
C TYR A 93 1.20 5.38 10.40
N ASN A 94 0.36 4.41 10.77
CA ASN A 94 0.36 3.81 12.10
C ASN A 94 0.87 2.36 12.03
N PRO A 95 2.17 2.11 12.34
CA PRO A 95 2.74 0.76 12.26
C PRO A 95 2.17 -0.19 13.30
N SER A 96 1.65 0.31 14.44
CA SER A 96 1.08 -0.54 15.49
C SER A 96 -0.12 -1.36 15.01
N VAL A 97 -0.81 -0.90 13.96
CA VAL A 97 -1.94 -1.60 13.33
C VAL A 97 -1.55 -2.17 11.97
N ALA A 98 -0.77 -1.42 11.19
CA ALA A 98 -0.51 -1.78 9.81
C ALA A 98 0.63 -2.80 9.64
N ARG A 99 1.67 -2.77 10.49
CA ARG A 99 2.83 -3.64 10.34
C ARG A 99 3.63 -3.76 11.63
N LEU A 100 3.43 -4.86 12.34
CA LEU A 100 4.03 -5.09 13.67
C LEU A 100 5.56 -5.02 13.65
N ALA A 101 6.22 -5.51 12.60
CA ALA A 101 7.68 -5.44 12.46
C ALA A 101 8.23 -4.00 12.46
N HIS A 102 7.50 -3.05 11.85
CA HIS A 102 7.88 -1.63 11.89
C HIS A 102 7.68 -1.07 13.30
N ALA A 103 6.61 -1.48 13.99
CA ALA A 103 6.33 -1.03 15.34
C ALA A 103 7.39 -1.52 16.33
N THR A 104 7.76 -2.80 16.29
CA THR A 104 8.78 -3.38 17.16
C THR A 104 10.16 -2.79 16.88
N GLY A 105 10.54 -2.64 15.60
CA GLY A 105 11.78 -1.99 15.19
C GLY A 105 11.87 -0.55 15.70
N THR A 106 10.79 0.22 15.59
CA THR A 106 10.77 1.59 16.13
C THR A 106 10.89 1.61 17.64
N VAL A 107 10.20 0.73 18.37
CA VAL A 107 10.36 0.66 19.84
C VAL A 107 11.81 0.35 20.23
N ALA A 108 12.51 -0.51 19.48
CA ALA A 108 13.93 -0.77 19.68
C ALA A 108 14.78 0.48 19.41
N ALA A 109 14.50 1.21 18.33
CA ALA A 109 15.17 2.47 18.01
C ALA A 109 15.01 3.53 19.11
N LEU A 110 13.79 3.70 19.64
CA LEU A 110 13.55 4.65 20.74
C LEU A 110 14.32 4.27 22.00
N ARG A 111 14.48 2.97 22.30
CA ARG A 111 15.30 2.51 23.43
C ARG A 111 16.79 2.85 23.27
N ARG A 112 17.26 2.96 22.03
CA ARG A 112 18.63 3.41 21.71
C ARG A 112 18.77 4.94 21.64
N GLY A 113 17.68 5.68 21.83
CA GLY A 113 17.68 7.14 21.85
C GLY A 113 17.24 7.82 20.55
N ALA A 114 16.70 7.07 19.56
CA ALA A 114 16.14 7.66 18.36
C ALA A 114 14.95 8.57 18.70
N LYS A 115 14.81 9.67 17.95
CA LYS A 115 13.65 10.56 18.05
C LYS A 115 12.49 10.07 17.21
N LEU A 116 11.26 10.29 17.69
CA LEU A 116 10.03 9.96 16.97
C LEU A 116 9.18 11.20 16.74
N VAL A 117 8.91 11.47 15.47
CA VAL A 117 7.92 12.45 15.01
C VAL A 117 6.76 11.72 14.37
N VAL A 118 5.54 12.04 14.78
CA VAL A 118 4.31 11.48 14.22
C VAL A 118 3.40 12.59 13.72
N VAL A 119 3.09 12.57 12.42
CA VAL A 119 2.08 13.41 11.78
C VAL A 119 0.83 12.56 11.57
N ASP A 120 -0.18 12.74 12.41
CA ASP A 120 -1.46 12.02 12.33
C ASP A 120 -2.56 12.86 13.02
N PRO A 121 -3.77 12.99 12.45
CA PRO A 121 -4.89 13.67 13.10
C PRO A 121 -5.31 13.03 14.44
N ARG A 122 -4.95 11.76 14.66
CA ARG A 122 -5.28 10.96 15.84
C ARG A 122 -4.02 10.64 16.64
N LYS A 123 -4.09 10.77 17.97
CA LYS A 123 -3.04 10.31 18.88
C LYS A 123 -3.17 8.80 19.12
N ALA A 124 -2.83 7.99 18.12
CA ALA A 124 -2.97 6.53 18.17
C ALA A 124 -1.62 5.80 18.03
N GLY A 125 -1.51 4.63 18.66
CA GLY A 125 -0.32 3.77 18.57
C GLY A 125 0.95 4.48 19.07
N LEU A 126 1.99 4.47 18.24
CA LEU A 126 3.27 5.11 18.56
C LEU A 126 3.19 6.63 18.70
N ALA A 127 2.13 7.30 18.25
CA ALA A 127 1.91 8.72 18.51
C ALA A 127 1.86 9.05 20.01
N GLY A 128 1.45 8.09 20.86
CA GLY A 128 1.47 8.24 22.31
C GLY A 128 2.86 8.31 22.93
N ARG A 129 3.89 7.89 22.17
CA ARG A 129 5.30 7.85 22.58
C ARG A 129 6.20 8.78 21.74
N ALA A 130 5.61 9.57 20.85
CA ALA A 130 6.36 10.46 19.98
C ALA A 130 6.91 11.66 20.78
N ASP A 131 8.15 12.07 20.47
CA ASP A 131 8.70 13.33 20.95
C ASP A 131 7.87 14.50 20.42
N HIS A 132 7.44 14.40 19.15
CA HIS A 132 6.55 15.37 18.53
C HIS A 132 5.36 14.67 17.87
N TRP A 133 4.16 14.99 18.33
CA TRP A 133 2.92 14.62 17.64
C TRP A 133 2.31 15.86 17.00
N LEU A 134 2.32 15.90 15.66
CA LEU A 134 1.77 16.98 14.86
C LEU A 134 0.37 16.60 14.40
N ARG A 135 -0.63 17.22 15.03
CA ARG A 135 -2.04 16.98 14.73
C ARG A 135 -2.49 17.82 13.53
N VAL A 136 -2.35 17.27 12.33
CA VAL A 136 -2.83 17.88 11.09
C VAL A 136 -4.34 17.74 10.93
N ARG A 137 -4.97 18.65 10.17
CA ARG A 137 -6.34 18.46 9.67
C ARG A 137 -6.28 17.43 8.52
N PRO A 138 -7.17 16.42 8.47
CA PRO A 138 -7.16 15.46 7.37
C PRO A 138 -7.18 16.15 6.00
N GLY A 139 -6.29 15.73 5.11
CA GLY A 139 -6.17 16.28 3.76
C GLY A 139 -5.35 17.58 3.65
N THR A 140 -4.73 18.06 4.73
CA THR A 140 -3.89 19.27 4.71
C THR A 140 -2.40 19.00 4.85
N ASP A 141 -1.99 17.75 4.72
CA ASP A 141 -0.60 17.29 4.85
C ASP A 141 0.33 18.03 3.88
N GLY A 142 -0.14 18.35 2.67
CA GLY A 142 0.64 19.12 1.69
C GLY A 142 1.03 20.51 2.18
N ALA A 143 0.18 21.20 2.94
CA ALA A 143 0.52 22.50 3.49
C ALA A 143 1.63 22.42 4.54
N LEU A 144 1.62 21.37 5.38
CA LEU A 144 2.70 21.10 6.32
C LEU A 144 3.99 20.74 5.58
N ALA A 145 3.93 19.90 4.55
CA ALA A 145 5.09 19.51 3.76
C ALA A 145 5.78 20.72 3.10
N LEU A 146 4.99 21.64 2.53
CA LEU A 146 5.51 22.88 1.90
C LEU A 146 6.08 23.89 2.92
N ALA A 147 5.70 23.81 4.19
CA ALA A 147 6.24 24.69 5.23
C ALA A 147 7.57 24.19 5.81
N LEU A 148 7.94 22.92 5.53
CA LEU A 148 9.21 22.32 5.96
C LEU A 148 10.35 22.60 4.96
N THR A 149 10.02 23.03 3.73
CA THR A 149 10.96 23.35 2.66
C THR A 149 11.27 24.83 2.62
#